data_AF-A0A914DFC4-F1
#
_entry.id   AF-A0A914DFC4-F1
#
_cell.length_a   1.000
_cell.length_b   1.000
_cell.length_c   1.000
_cell.angle_alpha   90.00
_cell.angle_beta   90.00
_cell.angle_gamma   90.00
#
_symmetry.space_group_name_H-M   'P 1'
#
loop_
_entity.id
_entity.type
_entity.pdbx_description
1 polymer ?
#
loop_
_entity_poly.entity_id
_entity_poly.type
_entity_poly.pdbx_seq_one_letter_code
_entity_poly.pdbx_strand_id
1 'polypeptide(L)'
;MFVAHQLNAYEINEYNVVADMISYPNADAYNKYLYRDFLTTQLYPNVASITRFNLLLQQNKIVTSVLTPQPTLSVEFPQMNNAYRTKYYAWSYVVENPYSAGNSILKINVNDASGKQNLEYKAGSTVALNEPVFIAKPNSSAEDDGVLIIRGLDVGSEKGLLVIVDAKTMTEIGRANVPILIPFGFHNKFFATDSL
;
A
#
# COMPACT_ATOMS: atom_id res chain seq x y z
N MET A 1 -13.48 -0.38 -16.02
CA MET A 1 -12.63 -0.72 -14.86
C MET A 1 -11.22 -0.95 -15.36
N PHE A 2 -10.25 -0.40 -14.65
CA PHE A 2 -8.83 -0.63 -14.83
C PHE A 2 -8.25 -1.10 -13.50
N VAL A 3 -7.30 -2.02 -13.51
CA VAL A 3 -6.63 -2.50 -12.30
C VAL A 3 -5.15 -2.16 -12.44
N ALA A 4 -4.60 -1.58 -11.37
CA ALA A 4 -3.20 -1.19 -11.31
C ALA A 4 -2.36 -2.25 -10.58
N HIS A 5 -2.46 -2.26 -9.25
CA HIS A 5 -1.72 -3.15 -8.38
C HIS A 5 -2.66 -4.10 -7.65
N GLN A 6 -2.18 -5.33 -7.49
CA GLN A 6 -2.84 -6.36 -6.71
C GLN A 6 -2.28 -6.35 -5.27
N LEU A 7 -3.17 -6.47 -4.28
CA LEU A 7 -2.78 -6.65 -2.88
C LEU A 7 -2.36 -8.11 -2.66
N ASN A 8 -3.27 -9.05 -2.90
CA ASN A 8 -3.04 -10.50 -2.80
C ASN A 8 -4.15 -11.26 -3.55
N ALA A 9 -3.99 -12.57 -3.71
CA ALA A 9 -5.09 -13.46 -4.11
C ALA A 9 -4.92 -14.79 -3.40
N TYR A 10 -6.00 -15.53 -3.16
CA TYR A 10 -5.95 -16.84 -2.50
C TYR A 10 -7.21 -17.66 -2.81
N GLU A 11 -7.08 -18.98 -2.72
CA GLU A 11 -8.20 -19.91 -2.87
C GLU A 11 -8.91 -20.08 -1.52
N ILE A 12 -10.25 -20.07 -1.48
CA ILE A 12 -10.99 -20.63 -0.32
C ILE A 12 -11.22 -22.13 -0.51
N ASN A 13 -11.41 -22.55 -1.76
CA ASN A 13 -11.47 -23.95 -2.20
C ASN A 13 -11.28 -24.00 -3.72
N GLU A 14 -11.33 -25.21 -4.30
CA GLU A 14 -11.12 -25.49 -5.72
C GLU A 14 -12.05 -24.75 -6.70
N TYR A 15 -13.15 -24.15 -6.22
CA TYR A 15 -14.13 -23.44 -7.05
C TYR A 15 -14.25 -21.94 -6.75
N ASN A 16 -13.55 -21.44 -5.73
CA ASN A 16 -13.71 -20.08 -5.24
C ASN A 16 -12.35 -19.43 -4.97
N VAL A 17 -12.03 -18.41 -5.76
CA VAL A 17 -10.80 -17.62 -5.64
C VAL A 17 -11.14 -16.21 -5.23
N VAL A 18 -10.37 -15.66 -4.29
CA VAL A 18 -10.39 -14.26 -3.91
C VAL A 18 -9.18 -13.56 -4.53
N ALA A 19 -9.39 -12.38 -5.10
CA ALA A 19 -8.30 -11.49 -5.49
C ALA A 19 -8.62 -10.06 -5.05
N ASP A 20 -7.71 -9.46 -4.29
CA ASP A 20 -7.85 -8.09 -3.78
C ASP A 20 -6.93 -7.17 -4.59
N MET A 21 -7.49 -6.08 -5.12
CA MET A 21 -6.78 -5.20 -6.06
C MET A 21 -7.16 -3.74 -5.86
N ILE A 22 -6.26 -2.84 -6.25
CA ILE A 22 -6.57 -1.42 -6.44
C ILE A 22 -7.18 -1.26 -7.84
N SER A 23 -8.47 -0.91 -7.86
CA SER A 23 -9.26 -0.75 -9.08
C SER A 23 -9.67 0.70 -9.30
N TYR A 24 -9.72 1.10 -10.56
CA TYR A 24 -10.12 2.41 -11.03
C TYR A 24 -11.30 2.29 -12.00
N PRO A 25 -12.13 3.34 -12.15
CA PRO A 25 -13.19 3.36 -13.15
C PRO A 25 -12.67 3.10 -14.58
N ASN A 26 -11.51 3.67 -14.91
CA ASN A 26 -10.87 3.61 -16.23
C ASN A 26 -9.35 3.84 -16.12
N ALA A 27 -8.64 3.81 -17.25
CA ALA A 27 -7.19 3.98 -17.32
C ALA A 27 -6.70 5.45 -17.19
N ASP A 28 -7.59 6.42 -16.95
CA ASP A 28 -7.18 7.82 -16.74
C ASP A 28 -6.23 7.95 -15.53
N ALA A 29 -6.36 7.05 -14.55
CA ALA A 29 -5.40 6.72 -13.49
C ALA A 29 -3.93 6.89 -13.95
N TYR A 30 -3.60 6.30 -15.10
CA TYR A 30 -2.24 6.23 -15.63
C TYR A 30 -2.01 7.23 -16.78
N ASN A 31 -3.03 7.53 -17.57
CA ASN A 31 -2.88 8.44 -18.71
C ASN A 31 -2.85 9.93 -18.32
N LYS A 32 -3.53 10.31 -17.23
CA LYS A 32 -3.68 11.71 -16.82
C LYS A 32 -2.92 12.05 -15.54
N TYR A 33 -2.95 11.15 -14.55
CA TYR A 33 -2.50 11.49 -13.19
C TYR A 33 -1.06 11.09 -12.86
N LEU A 34 -0.42 10.30 -13.72
CA LEU A 34 1.03 10.05 -13.67
C LEU A 34 1.82 10.96 -14.61
N TYR A 35 1.14 11.88 -15.33
CA TYR A 35 1.81 12.87 -16.17
C TYR A 35 2.45 13.97 -15.31
N ARG A 36 3.64 14.44 -15.71
CA ARG A 36 4.50 15.37 -14.97
C ARG A 36 3.78 16.61 -14.39
N ASP A 37 2.82 17.16 -15.13
CA ASP A 37 2.08 18.36 -14.71
C ASP A 37 1.16 18.09 -13.52
N PHE A 38 0.67 16.86 -13.38
CA PHE A 38 -0.16 16.45 -12.26
C PHE A 38 0.67 16.25 -10.98
N LEU A 39 1.82 15.57 -11.07
CA LEU A 39 2.76 15.33 -9.96
C LEU A 39 3.28 16.60 -9.26
N THR A 40 3.11 17.76 -9.89
CA THR A 40 3.64 19.04 -9.40
C THR A 40 2.58 20.06 -9.04
N THR A 41 1.31 19.88 -9.46
CA THR A 41 0.26 20.90 -9.28
C THR A 41 -1.09 20.36 -8.80
N GLN A 42 -1.33 19.05 -8.83
CA GLN A 42 -2.62 18.46 -8.46
C GLN A 42 -2.44 17.23 -7.54
N LEU A 43 -3.33 17.12 -6.53
CA LEU A 43 -3.35 15.99 -5.61
C LEU A 43 -3.82 14.72 -6.30
N TYR A 44 -3.24 13.57 -5.94
CA TYR A 44 -3.65 12.25 -6.44
C TYR A 44 -5.17 12.05 -6.36
N PRO A 45 -5.82 11.59 -7.45
CA PRO A 45 -7.27 11.60 -7.53
C PRO A 45 -7.89 10.59 -6.56
N ASN A 46 -8.96 11.01 -5.89
CA ASN A 46 -9.75 10.14 -5.01
C ASN A 46 -10.75 9.33 -5.84
N VAL A 47 -10.24 8.37 -6.59
CA VAL A 47 -11.02 7.54 -7.53
C VAL A 47 -10.64 6.06 -7.50
N ALA A 48 -9.63 5.71 -6.70
CA ALA A 48 -9.20 4.32 -6.54
C ALA A 48 -10.08 3.62 -5.50
N SER A 49 -10.44 2.36 -5.73
CA SER A 49 -11.12 1.51 -4.76
C SER A 49 -10.24 0.31 -4.43
N ILE A 50 -10.17 -0.08 -3.16
CA ILE A 50 -9.61 -1.38 -2.77
C ILE A 50 -10.73 -2.40 -2.87
N THR A 51 -10.69 -3.19 -3.95
CA THR A 51 -11.79 -4.06 -4.36
C THR A 51 -11.39 -5.52 -4.20
N ARG A 52 -12.23 -6.28 -3.52
CA ARG A 52 -12.19 -7.74 -3.47
C ARG A 52 -13.03 -8.33 -4.58
N PHE A 53 -12.40 -9.13 -5.44
CA PHE A 53 -13.02 -9.92 -6.48
C PHE A 53 -13.17 -11.36 -5.99
N ASN A 54 -14.41 -11.85 -5.90
CA ASN A 54 -14.70 -13.25 -5.64
C ASN A 54 -15.04 -13.93 -6.96
N LEU A 55 -14.15 -14.81 -7.42
CA LEU A 55 -14.30 -15.57 -8.66
C LEU A 55 -14.97 -16.90 -8.31
N LEU A 56 -16.24 -17.04 -8.67
CA LEU A 56 -17.08 -18.22 -8.45
C LEU A 56 -17.03 -19.09 -9.71
N LEU A 57 -16.07 -20.01 -9.79
CA LEU A 57 -15.70 -20.71 -11.02
C LEU A 57 -16.83 -21.58 -11.57
N GLN A 58 -17.54 -22.32 -10.72
CA GLN A 58 -18.68 -23.15 -11.13
C GLN A 58 -19.83 -22.33 -11.73
N GLN A 59 -19.98 -21.08 -11.31
CA GLN A 59 -21.06 -20.19 -11.75
C GLN A 59 -20.63 -19.31 -12.94
N ASN A 60 -19.34 -19.37 -13.33
CA ASN A 60 -18.72 -18.42 -14.26
C ASN A 60 -19.06 -16.95 -13.90
N LYS A 61 -18.98 -16.63 -12.61
CA LYS A 61 -19.45 -15.36 -12.05
C LYS A 61 -18.37 -14.69 -11.20
N ILE A 62 -18.30 -13.37 -11.29
CA ILE A 62 -17.46 -12.53 -10.42
C ILE A 62 -18.37 -11.67 -9.54
N VAL A 63 -18.08 -11.63 -8.24
CA VAL A 63 -18.76 -10.75 -7.27
C VAL A 63 -17.73 -9.82 -6.63
N THR A 64 -17.97 -8.52 -6.67
CA THR A 64 -17.05 -7.50 -6.15
C THR A 64 -17.56 -6.85 -4.88
N SER A 65 -16.64 -6.49 -3.98
CA SER A 65 -16.94 -5.71 -2.77
C SER A 65 -15.80 -4.74 -2.47
N VAL A 66 -16.12 -3.54 -1.96
CA VAL A 66 -15.12 -2.58 -1.47
C VAL A 66 -14.69 -2.97 -0.06
N LEU A 67 -13.38 -2.95 0.20
CA LEU A 67 -12.78 -3.38 1.47
C LEU A 67 -12.59 -2.24 2.48
N THR A 68 -12.95 -1.02 2.11
CA THR A 68 -12.79 0.18 2.93
C THR A 68 -14.13 0.85 3.20
N PRO A 69 -14.26 1.63 4.29
CA PRO A 69 -15.50 2.33 4.61
C PRO A 69 -15.92 3.32 3.51
N GLN A 70 -14.92 4.00 2.93
CA GLN A 70 -15.13 4.87 1.79
C GLN A 70 -15.05 4.08 0.49
N PRO A 71 -15.96 4.33 -0.47
CA PRO A 71 -16.00 3.63 -1.75
C PRO A 71 -14.78 3.94 -2.62
N THR A 72 -14.21 5.13 -2.47
CA THR A 72 -13.00 5.57 -3.16
C THR A 72 -12.02 6.22 -2.20
N LEU A 73 -10.74 6.15 -2.58
CA LEU A 73 -9.58 6.69 -1.89
C LEU A 73 -8.56 7.18 -2.93
N SER A 74 -7.53 7.87 -2.45
CA SER A 74 -6.36 8.26 -3.23
C SER A 74 -5.17 7.33 -2.93
N VAL A 75 -5.34 6.02 -3.10
CA VAL A 75 -4.31 5.03 -2.69
C VAL A 75 -3.63 4.32 -3.85
N GLU A 76 -2.37 3.95 -3.65
CA GLU A 76 -1.57 3.09 -4.53
C GLU A 76 -0.52 2.28 -3.76
N PHE A 77 0.24 1.45 -4.49
CA PHE A 77 1.42 0.72 -3.99
C PHE A 77 1.12 -0.16 -2.76
N PRO A 78 0.21 -1.13 -2.90
CA PRO A 78 -0.16 -2.04 -1.83
C PRO A 78 0.97 -3.02 -1.51
N GLN A 79 1.20 -3.22 -0.23
CA GLN A 79 2.23 -4.09 0.32
C GLN A 79 1.66 -4.91 1.46
N MET A 80 2.16 -6.12 1.67
CA MET A 80 1.66 -7.03 2.69
C MET A 80 2.78 -7.96 3.18
N ASN A 81 2.51 -8.72 4.24
CA ASN A 81 3.48 -9.71 4.70
C ASN A 81 3.59 -10.85 3.68
N ASN A 82 4.70 -10.90 2.95
CA ASN A 82 4.96 -11.88 1.89
C ASN A 82 4.84 -13.36 2.33
N ALA A 83 4.95 -13.68 3.63
CA ALA A 83 4.68 -15.04 4.14
C ALA A 83 3.23 -15.52 3.91
N TYR A 84 2.31 -14.55 3.70
CA TYR A 84 0.88 -14.73 3.44
C TYR A 84 0.53 -14.54 1.96
N ARG A 85 1.51 -14.33 1.08
CA ARG A 85 1.27 -14.32 -0.37
C ARG A 85 0.60 -15.63 -0.77
N THR A 86 -0.42 -15.54 -1.61
CA THR A 86 -1.28 -16.66 -2.03
C THR A 86 -2.09 -17.33 -0.92
N LYS A 87 -2.18 -16.73 0.26
CA LYS A 87 -2.92 -17.25 1.43
C LYS A 87 -3.92 -16.22 1.95
N TYR A 88 -4.88 -16.68 2.74
CA TYR A 88 -5.73 -15.78 3.53
C TYR A 88 -4.87 -14.85 4.39
N TYR A 89 -5.20 -13.56 4.40
CA TYR A 89 -4.44 -12.49 5.04
C TYR A 89 -5.40 -11.42 5.57
N ALA A 90 -4.92 -10.59 6.49
CA ALA A 90 -5.70 -9.55 7.14
C ALA A 90 -5.16 -8.14 6.88
N TRP A 91 -3.87 -7.96 6.62
CA TRP A 91 -3.25 -6.63 6.62
C TRP A 91 -2.62 -6.28 5.28
N SER A 92 -2.94 -5.07 4.82
CA SER A 92 -2.27 -4.41 3.69
C SER A 92 -1.81 -3.01 4.11
N TYR A 93 -0.69 -2.57 3.56
CA TYR A 93 -0.09 -1.27 3.74
C TYR A 93 -0.08 -0.56 2.39
N VAL A 94 -0.73 0.60 2.29
CA VAL A 94 -0.88 1.35 1.04
C VAL A 94 -0.41 2.79 1.22
N VAL A 95 0.08 3.41 0.16
CA VAL A 95 0.39 4.84 0.14
C VAL A 95 -0.89 5.60 -0.17
N GLU A 96 -1.32 6.52 0.69
CA GLU A 96 -2.38 7.48 0.38
C GLU A 96 -1.77 8.79 -0.11
N ASN A 97 -2.34 9.38 -1.17
CA ASN A 97 -1.81 10.56 -1.87
C ASN A 97 -0.37 10.36 -2.35
N PRO A 98 -0.08 9.31 -3.15
CA PRO A 98 1.27 9.04 -3.66
C PRO A 98 1.84 10.28 -4.38
N TYR A 99 3.16 10.45 -4.27
CA TYR A 99 3.93 11.57 -4.84
C TYR A 99 3.62 12.97 -4.29
N SER A 100 2.75 13.09 -3.28
CA SER A 100 2.43 14.36 -2.63
C SER A 100 3.23 14.54 -1.34
N ALA A 101 3.64 15.77 -1.02
CA ALA A 101 4.14 16.10 0.31
C ALA A 101 3.00 16.02 1.34
N GLY A 102 3.28 15.55 2.55
CA GLY A 102 2.28 15.34 3.59
C GLY A 102 1.41 14.10 3.39
N ASN A 103 1.82 13.20 2.50
CA ASN A 103 1.14 11.94 2.27
C ASN A 103 1.28 10.99 3.47
N SER A 104 0.64 9.82 3.38
CA SER A 104 0.60 8.88 4.49
C SER A 104 0.69 7.42 4.03
N ILE A 105 1.04 6.55 4.98
CA ILE A 105 0.89 5.11 4.83
C ILE A 105 -0.33 4.67 5.64
N LEU A 106 -1.29 4.05 4.98
CA LEU A 106 -2.45 3.45 5.63
C LEU A 106 -2.18 1.97 5.86
N LYS A 107 -2.47 1.51 7.07
CA LYS A 107 -2.64 0.09 7.39
C LYS A 107 -4.11 -0.25 7.35
N ILE A 108 -4.48 -1.20 6.51
CA ILE A 108 -5.86 -1.56 6.22
C ILE A 108 -6.10 -3.01 6.61
N ASN A 109 -7.13 -3.25 7.43
CA ASN A 109 -7.63 -4.60 7.68
C ASN A 109 -8.59 -5.00 6.54
N VAL A 110 -8.15 -5.88 5.65
CA VAL A 110 -8.94 -6.29 4.47
C VAL A 110 -10.15 -7.18 4.81
N ASN A 111 -10.30 -7.56 6.07
CA ASN A 111 -11.42 -8.36 6.56
C ASN A 111 -12.39 -7.54 7.44
N ASP A 112 -12.13 -6.24 7.64
CA ASP A 112 -12.98 -5.32 8.40
C ASP A 112 -13.36 -4.11 7.55
N ALA A 113 -14.45 -4.25 6.79
CA ALA A 113 -14.96 -3.18 5.94
C ALA A 113 -15.42 -1.93 6.73
N SER A 114 -15.60 -2.03 8.05
CA SER A 114 -15.89 -0.87 8.90
C SER A 114 -14.67 0.02 9.13
N GLY A 115 -13.46 -0.49 8.85
CA GLY A 115 -12.20 0.24 8.97
C GLY A 115 -11.84 0.62 10.40
N LYS A 116 -12.52 0.07 11.42
CA LYS A 116 -12.28 0.39 12.84
C LYS A 116 -10.87 0.07 13.31
N GLN A 117 -10.22 -0.87 12.64
CA GLN A 117 -8.85 -1.29 12.92
C GLN A 117 -7.81 -0.66 11.98
N ASN A 118 -8.23 0.21 11.06
CA ASN A 118 -7.30 0.86 10.15
C ASN A 118 -6.50 1.91 10.93
N LEU A 119 -5.22 2.03 10.59
CA LEU A 119 -4.29 2.98 11.19
C LEU A 119 -3.58 3.78 10.11
N GLU A 120 -3.04 4.93 10.48
CA GLU A 120 -2.33 5.83 9.57
C GLU A 120 -0.98 6.24 10.18
N TYR A 121 0.04 6.32 9.33
CA TYR A 121 1.30 6.97 9.65
C TYR A 121 1.55 8.15 8.72
N LYS A 122 1.91 9.30 9.30
CA LYS A 122 2.34 10.54 8.61
C LYS A 122 3.72 10.95 9.12
N ALA A 123 4.63 11.24 8.21
CA ALA A 123 6.01 11.60 8.54
C ALA A 123 6.27 13.12 8.72
N GLY A 124 5.26 13.94 8.44
CA GLY A 124 5.32 15.41 8.46
C GLY A 124 4.70 16.03 7.20
N SER A 125 4.27 17.28 7.25
CA SER A 125 3.58 17.95 6.13
C SER A 125 4.46 18.21 4.89
N THR A 126 5.78 18.19 5.05
CA THR A 126 6.75 18.38 3.95
C THR A 126 7.31 17.07 3.42
N VAL A 127 6.95 15.93 4.02
CA VAL A 127 7.52 14.63 3.66
C VAL A 127 6.60 13.91 2.69
N ALA A 128 7.17 13.46 1.58
CA ALA A 128 6.55 12.52 0.66
C ALA A 128 7.17 11.13 0.84
N LEU A 129 6.37 10.18 1.33
CA LEU A 129 6.70 8.77 1.52
C LEU A 129 6.45 7.99 0.22
N ASN A 130 7.33 7.03 -0.07
CA ASN A 130 7.18 6.08 -1.19
C ASN A 130 6.59 4.75 -0.71
N GLU A 131 6.50 3.77 -1.61
CA GLU A 131 6.05 2.40 -1.31
C GLU A 131 6.77 1.81 -0.07
N PRO A 132 6.04 1.37 0.96
CA PRO A 132 6.64 0.73 2.13
C PRO A 132 7.15 -0.68 1.79
N VAL A 133 8.12 -1.21 2.53
CA VAL A 133 8.46 -2.64 2.48
C VAL A 133 8.23 -3.25 3.84
N PHE A 134 7.34 -4.25 3.93
CA PHE A 134 7.13 -5.00 5.15
C PHE A 134 8.24 -6.02 5.38
N ILE A 135 8.76 -6.07 6.60
CA ILE A 135 9.76 -7.05 7.04
C ILE A 135 9.26 -7.66 8.34
N ALA A 136 8.99 -8.97 8.30
CA ALA A 136 8.54 -9.71 9.48
C ALA A 136 9.64 -9.73 10.55
N LYS A 137 9.25 -9.63 11.81
CA LYS A 137 10.14 -9.93 12.92
C LYS A 137 10.50 -11.42 12.90
N PRO A 138 11.76 -11.82 13.21
CA PRO A 138 12.12 -13.23 13.29
C PRO A 138 11.22 -13.99 14.26
N ASN A 139 10.74 -15.17 13.86
CA ASN A 139 9.84 -16.03 14.62
C ASN A 139 8.49 -15.38 15.01
N SER A 140 8.06 -14.35 14.28
CA SER A 140 6.76 -13.72 14.48
C SER A 140 5.62 -14.72 14.26
N SER A 141 4.61 -14.67 15.14
CA SER A 141 3.37 -15.43 15.01
C SER A 141 2.18 -14.58 14.53
N ALA A 142 2.33 -13.25 14.51
CA ALA A 142 1.28 -12.33 14.07
C ALA A 142 1.62 -11.76 12.69
N GLU A 143 0.62 -11.70 11.81
CA GLU A 143 0.80 -11.29 10.40
C GLU A 143 1.46 -9.91 10.26
N ASP A 144 1.15 -8.99 11.17
CA ASP A 144 1.62 -7.60 11.20
C ASP A 144 2.75 -7.35 12.20
N ASP A 145 3.31 -8.38 12.86
CA ASP A 145 4.43 -8.22 13.79
C ASP A 145 5.75 -8.18 13.02
N GLY A 146 6.19 -6.95 12.77
CA GLY A 146 7.31 -6.59 11.93
C GLY A 146 7.45 -5.08 11.80
N VAL A 147 8.20 -4.64 10.80
CA VAL A 147 8.44 -3.23 10.52
C VAL A 147 8.13 -2.91 9.06
N LEU A 148 7.77 -1.66 8.81
CA LEU A 148 7.79 -1.05 7.49
C LEU A 148 9.07 -0.25 7.34
N ILE A 149 9.81 -0.50 6.27
CA ILE A 149 10.90 0.37 5.82
C ILE A 149 10.37 1.23 4.68
N ILE A 150 10.47 2.56 4.83
CA ILE A 150 9.84 3.50 3.90
C ILE A 150 10.85 4.56 3.51
N ARG A 151 11.14 4.66 2.21
CA ARG A 151 11.96 5.75 1.67
C ARG A 151 11.09 6.98 1.45
N GLY A 152 11.63 8.16 1.64
CA GLY A 152 10.91 9.41 1.42
C GLY A 152 11.80 10.54 0.98
N LEU A 153 11.15 11.64 0.64
CA LEU A 153 11.75 12.92 0.33
C LEU A 153 11.10 13.98 1.22
N ASP A 154 11.91 14.69 1.99
CA ASP A 154 11.48 15.94 2.63
C ASP A 154 11.72 17.09 1.66
N VAL A 155 10.65 17.63 1.09
CA VAL A 155 10.74 18.73 0.12
C VAL A 155 11.11 20.05 0.80
N GLY A 156 10.89 20.18 2.12
CA GLY A 156 11.23 21.38 2.87
C GLY A 156 12.72 21.51 3.13
N SER A 157 13.41 20.38 3.35
CA SER A 157 14.86 20.35 3.59
C SER A 157 15.68 19.85 2.40
N GLU A 158 15.02 19.50 1.29
CA GLU A 158 15.61 18.93 0.06
C GLU A 158 16.48 17.69 0.34
N LYS A 159 16.03 16.84 1.27
CA LYS A 159 16.76 15.64 1.70
C LYS A 159 15.92 14.39 1.57
N GLY A 160 16.54 13.34 1.05
CA GLY A 160 16.03 12.00 1.13
C GLY A 160 16.06 11.48 2.56
N LEU A 161 15.17 10.53 2.85
CA LEU A 161 15.10 9.89 4.15
C LEU A 161 14.69 8.43 4.03
N LEU A 162 14.94 7.68 5.10
CA LEU A 162 14.44 6.35 5.37
C LEU A 162 13.80 6.38 6.75
N VAL A 163 12.51 6.05 6.85
CA VAL A 163 11.84 5.82 8.13
C VAL A 163 11.57 4.34 8.35
N ILE A 164 11.62 3.94 9.62
CA ILE A 164 11.25 2.63 10.10
C ILE A 164 10.03 2.82 10.99
N VAL A 165 8.96 2.12 10.66
CA VAL A 165 7.68 2.19 11.37
C VAL A 165 7.33 0.81 11.88
N ASP A 166 6.92 0.71 13.14
CA ASP A 166 6.33 -0.52 13.68
C ASP A 166 5.05 -0.83 12.90
N ALA A 167 5.02 -1.97 12.21
CA ALA A 167 3.94 -2.31 11.29
C ALA A 167 2.63 -2.69 12.01
N LYS A 168 2.70 -2.95 13.32
CA LYS A 168 1.55 -3.25 14.16
C LYS A 168 0.89 -1.97 14.64
N THR A 169 1.67 -1.07 15.23
CA THR A 169 1.17 0.16 15.87
C THR A 169 1.16 1.38 14.96
N MET A 170 1.78 1.31 13.78
CA MET A 170 2.02 2.44 12.87
C MET A 170 2.79 3.60 13.53
N THR A 171 3.65 3.29 14.50
CA THR A 171 4.50 4.28 15.19
C THR A 171 5.91 4.28 14.59
N GLU A 172 6.47 5.47 14.33
CA GLU A 172 7.87 5.60 13.90
C GLU A 172 8.82 5.18 15.02
N ILE A 173 9.76 4.28 14.70
CA ILE A 173 10.76 3.74 15.63
C ILE A 173 12.20 4.04 15.18
N GLY A 174 12.39 4.63 14.00
CA GLY A 174 13.70 5.03 13.52
C GLY A 174 13.64 5.88 12.25
N ARG A 175 14.64 6.74 12.07
CA ARG A 175 14.79 7.61 10.90
C ARG A 175 16.26 7.83 10.56
N ALA A 176 16.59 7.78 9.28
CA ALA A 176 17.88 8.17 8.73
C ALA A 176 17.68 9.17 7.60
N ASN A 177 18.40 10.29 7.65
CA ASN A 177 18.39 11.30 6.57
C ASN A 177 19.61 11.09 5.68
N VAL A 178 19.44 11.32 4.38
CA VAL A 178 20.51 11.24 3.38
C VAL A 178 20.71 12.64 2.78
N PRO A 179 21.95 13.13 2.59
CA PRO A 179 22.22 14.50 2.15
C PRO A 179 21.97 14.73 0.64
N ILE A 180 21.16 13.89 0.00
CA ILE A 180 20.82 13.97 -1.42
C ILE A 180 19.30 13.88 -1.60
N LEU A 181 18.80 14.43 -2.68
CA LEU A 181 17.44 14.17 -3.15
C LEU A 181 17.32 12.71 -3.57
N ILE A 182 16.26 12.04 -3.11
CA ILE A 182 15.86 10.73 -3.62
C ILE A 182 14.64 10.96 -4.51
N PRO A 183 14.77 10.81 -5.85
CA PRO A 183 13.63 10.93 -6.74
C PRO A 183 12.53 9.92 -6.40
N PHE A 184 11.29 10.26 -6.75
CA PHE A 184 10.18 9.32 -6.65
C PHE A 184 10.48 8.06 -7.47
N GLY A 185 10.33 6.91 -6.82
CA GLY A 185 10.45 5.60 -7.44
C GLY A 185 9.10 4.92 -7.56
N PHE A 186 9.12 3.68 -8.05
CA PHE A 186 7.95 2.81 -8.10
C PHE A 186 8.07 1.74 -7.02
N HIS A 187 8.81 0.66 -7.33
CA HIS A 187 8.82 -0.53 -6.49
C HIS A 187 10.08 -0.72 -5.67
N ASN A 188 9.90 -1.34 -4.52
CA ASN A 188 10.93 -1.64 -3.53
C ASN A 188 10.97 -3.12 -3.20
N LYS A 189 12.16 -3.61 -2.84
CA LYS A 189 12.35 -4.97 -2.33
C LYS A 189 13.46 -4.98 -1.30
N PHE A 190 13.24 -5.75 -0.23
CA PHE A 190 14.26 -6.05 0.78
C PHE A 190 14.82 -7.45 0.53
N PHE A 191 16.13 -7.59 0.71
CA PHE A 191 16.83 -8.87 0.65
C PHE A 191 17.57 -9.05 1.99
N ALA A 192 17.20 -10.10 2.73
CA ALA A 192 17.90 -10.45 3.96
C ALA A 192 19.28 -11.04 3.63
N THR A 193 20.24 -10.86 4.52
CA THR A 193 21.61 -11.38 4.32
C THR A 193 21.62 -12.90 4.17
N ASP A 194 20.75 -13.60 4.90
CA ASP A 194 20.62 -15.07 4.82
C ASP A 194 19.84 -15.56 3.58
N SER A 195 19.35 -14.63 2.74
CA SER A 195 18.58 -14.92 1.51
C SER A 195 19.37 -14.64 0.21
N LEU A 196 20.64 -14.27 0.33
CA LEU A 196 21.60 -14.08 -0.76
C LEU A 196 22.62 -15.23 -0.77
#